data_AF-A0A9P9NR96-F1
#
_entry.id   AF-A0A9P9NR96-F1
#
_cell.length_a   1.000
_cell.length_b   1.000
_cell.length_c   1.000
_cell.angle_alpha   90.00
_cell.angle_beta   90.00
_cell.angle_gamma   90.00
#
_symmetry.space_group_name_H-M   'P 1'
#
loop_
_entity.id
_entity.type
_entity.pdbx_description
1 polymer ?
#
loop_
_entity_poly.entity_id
_entity_poly.type
_entity_poly.pdbx_seq_one_letter_code
_entity_poly.pdbx_strand_id
1 'polypeptide(L)'
;MLSLRQQTYILLALSALLSTSACNRGNQHLMGTDHKNPSITRVEVVNVSPAPGSVQRYTEPGSCSSSLPITTNSITYPADECLNLNPHSIAQIQILSPAICPNGTRAVFTVFGSSNCWGSVSETTEVSDQVVGRCIDASQVWSYAFVCEGLPDGVPWGKIAAIVGVVGGLAVVGLGLLTGLFFCGGGLVFISLLGLCLWGFWILMGLVRKGLGFGTESLGSNGTVDEAQEEGEGKKSI
;
A
#
# COMPACT_ATOMS: atom_id res chain seq x y z
N MET A 1 -6.65 -48.66 -10.37
CA MET A 1 -6.00 -48.48 -11.68
C MET A 1 -6.52 -47.19 -12.29
N LEU A 2 -5.68 -46.18 -12.44
CA LEU A 2 -6.06 -44.90 -13.07
C LEU A 2 -6.28 -45.12 -14.57
N SER A 3 -7.36 -44.55 -15.11
CA SER A 3 -7.65 -44.62 -16.55
C SER A 3 -6.53 -43.97 -17.35
N LEU A 4 -6.19 -44.54 -18.52
CA LEU A 4 -5.11 -44.08 -19.40
C LEU A 4 -5.21 -42.56 -19.69
N ARG A 5 -6.44 -42.03 -19.79
CA ARG A 5 -6.68 -40.59 -19.97
C ARG A 5 -6.22 -39.74 -18.78
N GLN A 6 -6.37 -40.25 -17.57
CA GLN A 6 -6.03 -39.51 -16.35
C GLN A 6 -4.51 -39.41 -16.15
N GLN A 7 -3.75 -40.41 -16.62
CA GLN A 7 -2.29 -40.35 -16.67
C GLN A 7 -1.79 -39.29 -17.68
N THR A 8 -2.49 -39.09 -18.80
CA THR A 8 -2.11 -38.09 -19.80
C THR A 8 -2.25 -36.65 -19.28
N TYR A 9 -3.31 -36.36 -18.52
CA TYR A 9 -3.51 -35.04 -17.93
C TYR A 9 -2.45 -34.68 -16.88
N ILE A 10 -2.01 -35.66 -16.09
CA ILE A 10 -0.97 -35.46 -15.08
C ILE A 10 0.39 -35.16 -15.75
N LEU A 11 0.73 -35.88 -16.82
CA LEU A 11 1.96 -35.64 -17.58
C LEU A 11 1.95 -34.27 -18.29
N LEU A 12 0.82 -33.85 -18.85
CA LEU A 12 0.67 -32.52 -19.45
C LEU A 12 0.83 -31.40 -18.41
N ALA A 13 0.20 -31.54 -17.24
CA ALA A 13 0.32 -30.56 -16.15
C ALA A 13 1.77 -30.43 -15.62
N LEU A 14 2.49 -31.55 -15.50
CA LEU A 14 3.90 -31.56 -15.08
C LEU A 14 4.83 -30.89 -16.10
N SER A 15 4.56 -31.05 -17.40
CA SER A 15 5.37 -30.42 -18.46
C SER A 15 5.26 -28.88 -18.46
N ALA A 16 4.08 -28.34 -18.12
CA ALA A 16 3.86 -26.90 -18.02
C ALA A 16 4.59 -26.27 -16.82
N LEU A 17 4.72 -27.00 -15.71
CA LEU A 17 5.43 -26.55 -14.50
C LEU A 17 6.96 -26.52 -14.66
N LEU A 18 7.53 -27.37 -15.51
CA LEU A 18 8.97 -27.41 -15.77
C LEU A 18 9.46 -26.29 -16.71
N SER A 19 8.55 -25.59 -17.39
CA SER A 19 8.91 -24.57 -18.38
C SER A 19 9.11 -23.16 -17.78
N THR A 20 8.78 -22.95 -16.50
CA THR A 20 8.89 -21.64 -15.83
C THR A 20 10.20 -21.42 -15.06
N SER A 21 11.09 -22.40 -14.99
CA SER A 21 12.35 -22.28 -14.24
C SER A 21 13.57 -21.84 -15.06
N ALA A 22 13.39 -21.44 -16.32
CA ALA A 22 14.48 -21.15 -17.26
C ALA A 22 14.45 -19.73 -17.86
N CYS A 23 14.18 -18.70 -17.06
CA CYS A 23 14.39 -17.30 -17.46
C CYS A 23 15.02 -16.49 -16.31
N ASN A 24 16.31 -16.69 -16.06
CA ASN A 24 17.15 -15.62 -15.52
C ASN A 24 18.62 -15.85 -15.91
N ARG A 25 18.96 -15.57 -17.17
CA ARG A 25 20.35 -15.51 -17.62
C ARG A 25 20.50 -14.48 -18.74
N GLY A 26 21.26 -13.43 -18.46
CA GLY A 26 21.59 -12.31 -19.35
C GLY A 26 21.18 -11.01 -18.67
N ASN A 27 22.04 -10.03 -18.39
CA ASN A 27 23.27 -9.67 -19.07
C ASN A 27 24.06 -8.75 -18.11
N GLN A 28 25.06 -9.26 -17.38
CA GLN A 28 25.97 -8.40 -16.63
C GLN A 28 27.08 -7.95 -17.58
N HIS A 29 26.83 -6.81 -18.22
CA HIS A 29 27.84 -6.10 -18.97
C HIS A 29 28.84 -5.51 -17.97
N LEU A 30 29.99 -6.18 -17.81
CA LEU A 30 31.16 -5.66 -17.11
C LEU A 30 31.59 -4.37 -17.82
N MET A 31 31.32 -3.21 -17.21
CA MET A 31 32.04 -1.97 -17.51
C MET A 31 33.29 -1.92 -16.65
N GLY A 32 34.40 -1.54 -17.28
CA GLY A 32 35.73 -1.51 -16.71
C GLY A 32 35.82 -0.65 -15.45
N THR A 33 36.44 -1.22 -14.42
CA THR A 33 36.80 -0.53 -13.19
C THR A 33 38.09 0.24 -13.40
N ASP A 34 37.98 1.53 -13.76
CA ASP A 34 39.06 2.47 -13.51
C ASP A 34 39.12 2.72 -11.99
N HIS A 35 40.17 2.20 -11.35
CA HIS A 35 40.49 2.42 -9.94
C HIS A 35 40.86 3.89 -9.69
N LYS A 36 39.86 4.76 -9.61
CA LYS A 36 39.98 6.03 -8.91
C LYS A 36 39.78 5.73 -7.42
N ASN A 37 40.88 5.77 -6.67
CA ASN A 37 40.92 5.61 -5.22
C ASN A 37 39.78 6.45 -4.59
N PRO A 38 38.73 5.83 -4.01
CA PRO A 38 37.61 6.58 -3.46
C PRO A 38 38.15 7.35 -2.27
N SER A 39 38.30 8.67 -2.44
CA SER A 39 38.45 9.58 -1.32
C SER A 39 37.28 9.30 -0.40
N ILE A 40 37.57 8.67 0.74
CA ILE A 40 36.59 8.34 1.77
C ILE A 40 36.12 9.67 2.33
N THR A 41 35.09 10.23 1.71
CA THR A 41 34.35 11.36 2.25
C THR A 41 33.70 10.82 3.52
N ARG A 42 34.27 11.19 4.66
CA ARG A 42 33.75 10.85 5.97
C ARG A 42 32.33 11.41 6.04
N VAL A 43 31.34 10.54 5.88
CA VAL A 43 29.93 10.89 6.03
C VAL A 43 29.77 11.28 7.49
N GLU A 44 29.71 12.58 7.74
CA GLU A 44 29.40 13.11 9.04
C GLU A 44 27.94 12.74 9.30
N VAL A 45 27.73 11.76 10.19
CA VAL A 45 26.39 11.34 10.61
C VAL A 45 25.85 12.47 11.46
N VAL A 46 25.29 13.48 10.80
CA VAL A 46 24.50 14.51 11.47
C VAL A 46 23.30 13.79 12.05
N ASN A 47 23.16 13.86 13.38
CA ASN A 47 22.06 13.22 14.08
C ASN A 47 20.80 14.05 13.84
N VAL A 48 20.18 13.86 12.67
CA VAL A 48 18.96 14.57 12.27
C VAL A 48 17.77 13.84 12.88
N SER A 49 16.93 14.58 13.61
CA SER A 49 15.67 14.03 14.11
C SER A 49 14.75 13.70 12.94
N PRO A 50 14.04 12.55 12.95
CA PRO A 50 13.02 12.27 11.95
C PRO A 50 12.00 13.42 11.89
N ALA A 51 11.62 13.77 10.67
CA ALA A 51 10.76 14.91 10.38
C ALA A 51 9.78 14.54 9.26
N PRO A 52 8.50 14.94 9.37
CA PRO A 52 7.53 14.65 8.33
C PRO A 52 7.80 15.45 7.05
N GLY A 53 7.41 14.88 5.92
CA GLY A 53 7.43 15.57 4.63
C GLY A 53 6.18 16.40 4.43
N SER A 54 6.23 17.38 3.54
CA SER A 54 5.05 18.19 3.21
C SER A 54 4.83 18.25 1.70
N VAL A 55 3.57 18.14 1.31
CA VAL A 55 3.14 18.19 -0.09
C VAL A 55 1.97 19.13 -0.26
N GLN A 56 1.91 19.77 -1.42
CA GLN A 56 0.79 20.56 -1.87
C GLN A 56 0.09 19.84 -3.01
N ARG A 57 -1.24 19.87 -3.01
CA ARG A 57 -2.08 19.17 -3.99
C ARG A 57 -2.85 20.21 -4.79
N TYR A 58 -2.94 20.00 -6.10
CA TYR A 58 -3.69 20.87 -7.00
C TYR A 58 -4.75 20.05 -7.73
N THR A 59 -5.95 20.62 -7.80
CA THR A 59 -7.12 20.03 -8.48
C THR A 59 -7.04 20.19 -9.99
N GLU A 60 -6.46 21.29 -10.46
CA GLU A 60 -6.40 21.64 -11.88
C GLU A 60 -4.99 21.41 -12.46
N PRO A 61 -4.89 20.91 -13.71
CA PRO A 61 -3.60 20.74 -14.38
C PRO A 61 -2.99 22.11 -14.71
N GLY A 62 -1.73 22.30 -14.34
CA GLY A 62 -0.98 23.54 -14.60
C GLY A 62 -0.99 24.54 -13.44
N SER A 63 -1.83 24.36 -12.42
CA SER A 63 -1.92 25.29 -11.28
C SER A 63 -0.67 25.33 -10.42
N CYS A 64 0.17 24.29 -10.47
CA CYS A 64 1.42 24.24 -9.73
C CYS A 64 2.47 25.26 -10.23
N SER A 65 2.39 25.69 -11.50
CA SER A 65 3.28 26.71 -12.07
C SER A 65 2.68 28.13 -12.03
N SER A 66 1.45 28.28 -11.56
CA SER A 66 0.75 29.57 -11.55
C SER A 66 1.14 30.40 -10.32
N SER A 67 1.26 31.72 -10.50
CA SER A 67 1.57 32.67 -9.41
C SER A 67 0.47 32.78 -8.35
N LEU A 68 -0.74 32.30 -8.66
CA LEU A 68 -1.93 32.29 -7.81
C LEU A 68 -2.52 30.88 -7.76
N PRO A 69 -1.98 29.99 -6.90
CA PRO A 69 -2.49 28.63 -6.81
C PRO A 69 -3.89 28.63 -6.17
N ILE A 70 -4.89 28.12 -6.90
CA ILE A 70 -6.31 28.25 -6.57
C ILE A 70 -6.74 27.38 -5.37
N THR A 71 -5.90 26.53 -4.79
CA THR A 71 -6.23 25.85 -3.53
C THR A 71 -4.99 25.18 -2.94
N THR A 72 -4.67 25.46 -1.68
CA THR A 72 -3.34 25.14 -1.10
C THR A 72 -3.41 24.78 0.38
N ASN A 73 -4.15 23.73 0.71
CA ASN A 73 -3.87 23.04 1.97
C ASN A 73 -2.59 22.23 1.75
N SER A 74 -1.46 22.76 2.22
CA SER A 74 -0.26 21.97 2.42
C SER A 74 -0.56 20.92 3.47
N ILE A 75 -0.22 19.67 3.19
CA ILE A 75 -0.45 18.59 4.13
C ILE A 75 0.88 17.94 4.48
N THR A 76 1.07 17.73 5.76
CA THR A 76 2.28 17.19 6.35
C THR A 76 2.04 15.74 6.74
N TYR A 77 2.96 14.85 6.37
CA TYR A 77 2.82 13.41 6.55
C TYR A 77 4.11 12.77 7.02
N PRO A 78 4.03 11.80 7.94
CA PRO A 78 5.19 11.05 8.37
C PRO A 78 5.73 10.18 7.23
N ALA A 79 7.00 9.79 7.35
CA ALA A 79 7.58 8.80 6.46
C ALA A 79 6.96 7.41 6.72
N ASP A 80 7.02 6.56 5.69
CA ASP A 80 6.50 5.19 5.63
C ASP A 80 4.99 5.06 5.86
N GLU A 81 4.23 6.16 5.74
CA GLU A 81 2.77 6.16 5.73
C GLU A 81 2.24 6.29 4.30
N CYS A 82 1.26 5.43 3.97
CA CYS A 82 0.64 5.43 2.67
C CYS A 82 -0.58 6.36 2.62
N LEU A 83 -0.67 7.16 1.55
CA LEU A 83 -1.79 8.06 1.34
C LEU A 83 -2.53 7.77 0.05
N ASN A 84 -3.82 7.52 0.22
CA ASN A 84 -4.74 7.41 -0.90
C ASN A 84 -5.01 8.77 -1.52
N LEU A 85 -4.93 8.78 -2.84
CA LEU A 85 -5.35 9.85 -3.71
C LEU A 85 -6.62 9.42 -4.44
N ASN A 86 -7.48 10.39 -4.71
CA ASN A 86 -8.51 10.23 -5.71
C ASN A 86 -8.04 10.93 -6.99
N PRO A 87 -7.70 10.18 -8.06
CA PRO A 87 -7.14 10.75 -9.30
C PRO A 87 -8.12 11.71 -9.98
N HIS A 88 -9.42 11.64 -9.67
CA HIS A 88 -10.42 12.57 -10.19
C HIS A 88 -10.45 13.92 -9.48
N SER A 89 -9.85 14.02 -8.29
CA SER A 89 -9.85 15.26 -7.50
C SER A 89 -8.50 15.98 -7.50
N ILE A 90 -7.42 15.31 -7.89
CA ILE A 90 -6.06 15.84 -7.78
C ILE A 90 -5.37 15.60 -9.12
N ALA A 91 -5.03 16.68 -9.80
CA ALA A 91 -4.31 16.65 -11.07
C ALA A 91 -2.79 16.68 -10.86
N GLN A 92 -2.30 17.44 -9.86
CA GLN A 92 -0.87 17.62 -9.65
C GLN A 92 -0.50 17.63 -8.16
N ILE A 93 0.73 17.21 -7.86
CA ILE A 93 1.31 17.24 -6.53
C ILE A 93 2.66 17.96 -6.60
N GLN A 94 2.92 18.84 -5.64
CA GLN A 94 4.22 19.48 -5.46
C GLN A 94 4.79 19.10 -4.11
N ILE A 95 6.05 18.69 -4.10
CA ILE A 95 6.77 18.38 -2.87
C ILE A 95 7.33 19.70 -2.31
N LEU A 96 6.86 20.10 -1.14
CA LEU A 96 7.33 21.33 -0.47
C LEU A 96 8.53 21.04 0.44
N SER A 97 8.51 19.90 1.14
CA SER A 97 9.66 19.44 1.93
C SER A 97 9.78 17.91 1.91
N PRO A 98 11.01 17.37 1.82
CA PRO A 98 11.23 15.94 1.97
C PRO A 98 10.91 15.49 3.40
N ALA A 99 10.45 14.25 3.56
CA ALA A 99 10.45 13.59 4.87
C ALA A 99 11.86 13.13 5.22
N ILE A 100 12.21 13.18 6.50
CA ILE A 100 13.47 12.70 7.06
C ILE A 100 13.20 11.45 7.89
N CYS A 101 13.95 10.41 7.57
CA CYS A 101 13.85 9.10 8.16
C CYS A 101 14.51 9.05 9.55
N PRO A 102 14.19 8.03 10.38
CA PRO A 102 14.80 7.88 11.71
C PRO A 102 16.33 7.71 11.69
N ASN A 103 16.88 7.25 10.58
CA ASN A 103 18.32 7.10 10.33
C ASN A 103 18.98 8.42 9.85
N GLY A 104 18.21 9.52 9.73
CA GLY A 104 18.67 10.81 9.24
C GLY A 104 18.75 10.94 7.71
N THR A 105 18.41 9.89 6.95
CA THR A 105 18.39 9.97 5.48
C THR A 105 17.10 10.63 4.98
N ARG A 106 17.14 11.19 3.77
CA ARG A 106 15.94 11.71 3.11
C ARG A 106 15.11 10.55 2.59
N ALA A 107 13.81 10.61 2.81
CA ALA A 107 12.89 9.64 2.25
C ALA A 107 12.71 9.83 0.74
N VAL A 108 12.46 8.73 0.05
CA VAL A 108 12.21 8.70 -1.39
C VAL A 108 10.71 8.86 -1.64
N PHE A 109 10.31 9.77 -2.52
CA PHE A 109 8.91 9.95 -2.86
C PHE A 109 8.50 8.90 -3.89
N THR A 110 7.53 8.06 -3.53
CA THR A 110 7.08 6.94 -4.37
C THR A 110 5.60 7.07 -4.67
N VAL A 111 5.23 6.90 -5.93
CA VAL A 111 3.84 6.90 -6.40
C VAL A 111 3.41 5.52 -6.87
N PHE A 112 2.16 5.17 -6.59
CA PHE A 112 1.59 3.86 -6.87
C PHE A 112 0.37 3.99 -7.78
N GLY A 113 0.28 3.08 -8.74
CA GLY A 113 -0.86 2.98 -9.65
C GLY A 113 -2.10 2.32 -9.03
N SER A 114 -2.09 1.97 -7.75
CA SER A 114 -3.24 1.42 -7.02
C SER A 114 -3.40 2.09 -5.66
N SER A 115 -4.54 1.89 -5.02
CA SER A 115 -4.79 2.41 -3.67
C SER A 115 -4.00 1.64 -2.61
N ASN A 116 -3.86 2.26 -1.44
CA ASN A 116 -3.19 1.75 -0.24
C ASN A 116 -1.72 1.38 -0.46
N CYS A 117 -1.07 1.98 -1.46
CA CYS A 117 0.32 1.70 -1.83
C CYS A 117 0.53 0.21 -2.12
N TRP A 118 -0.53 -0.44 -2.60
CA TRP A 118 -0.49 -1.82 -3.04
C TRP A 118 -0.07 -1.87 -4.51
N GLY A 119 0.54 -2.98 -4.91
CA GLY A 119 0.86 -3.25 -6.31
C GLY A 119 2.18 -2.64 -6.78
N SER A 120 2.25 -2.40 -8.09
CA SER A 120 3.47 -1.97 -8.77
C SER A 120 3.76 -0.50 -8.50
N VAL A 121 5.02 -0.21 -8.18
CA VAL A 121 5.54 1.14 -8.11
C VAL A 121 5.50 1.75 -9.52
N SER A 122 4.85 2.90 -9.66
CA SER A 122 4.73 3.58 -10.95
C SER A 122 5.96 4.43 -11.22
N GLU A 123 6.38 5.21 -10.23
CA GLU A 123 7.56 6.06 -10.31
C GLU A 123 8.13 6.26 -8.89
N THR A 124 9.46 6.32 -8.82
CA THR A 124 10.20 6.54 -7.59
C THR A 124 11.16 7.69 -7.84
N THR A 125 11.00 8.76 -7.06
CA THR A 125 11.77 9.98 -7.24
C THR A 125 12.54 10.28 -5.96
N GLU A 126 13.87 10.28 -6.08
CA GLU A 126 14.73 10.71 -4.99
C GLU A 126 14.52 12.22 -4.74
N VAL A 127 14.14 12.59 -3.51
CA VAL A 127 13.82 13.98 -3.17
C VAL A 127 15.10 14.75 -2.89
N SER A 128 15.78 15.14 -3.97
CA SER A 128 16.86 16.11 -3.94
C SER A 128 16.30 17.54 -3.91
N ASP A 129 17.14 18.52 -3.57
CA ASP A 129 16.74 19.93 -3.53
C ASP A 129 16.27 20.45 -4.92
N GLN A 130 16.59 19.74 -6.00
CA GLN A 130 16.13 20.05 -7.36
C GLN A 130 14.70 19.57 -7.63
N VAL A 131 14.21 18.60 -6.87
CA VAL A 131 12.86 18.03 -6.99
C VAL A 131 11.87 18.76 -6.09
N VAL A 132 12.35 19.35 -5.00
CA VAL A 132 11.53 20.21 -4.13
C VAL A 132 11.02 21.40 -4.95
N GLY A 133 9.71 21.63 -4.92
CA GLY A 133 9.04 22.65 -5.74
C GLY A 133 8.69 22.19 -7.15
N ARG A 134 9.09 20.98 -7.58
CA ARG A 134 8.69 20.44 -8.89
C ARG A 134 7.26 19.88 -8.82
N CYS A 135 6.51 20.11 -9.89
CA CYS A 135 5.18 19.59 -10.10
C CYS A 135 5.25 18.17 -10.67
N ILE A 136 4.54 17.24 -10.04
CA ILE A 136 4.39 15.85 -10.46
C ILE A 136 2.93 15.66 -10.92
N ASP A 137 2.75 15.05 -12.08
CA ASP A 137 1.42 14.70 -12.59
C ASP A 137 0.84 13.54 -11.78
N ALA A 138 -0.32 13.76 -11.18
CA ALA A 138 -1.02 12.80 -10.33
C ALA A 138 -2.26 12.20 -11.00
N SER A 139 -2.51 12.52 -12.28
CA SER A 139 -3.71 12.07 -13.01
C SER A 139 -3.88 10.55 -13.10
N GLN A 140 -2.78 9.79 -13.01
CA GLN A 140 -2.78 8.33 -13.04
C GLN A 140 -2.33 7.70 -11.72
N VAL A 141 -2.20 8.49 -10.66
CA VAL A 141 -1.70 8.04 -9.36
C VAL A 141 -2.85 7.86 -8.38
N TRP A 142 -2.91 6.69 -7.76
CA TRP A 142 -3.96 6.33 -6.80
C TRP A 142 -3.49 6.41 -5.36
N SER A 143 -2.18 6.30 -5.11
CA SER A 143 -1.60 6.55 -3.79
C SER A 143 -0.13 6.92 -3.90
N TYR A 144 0.41 7.49 -2.82
CA TYR A 144 1.83 7.83 -2.71
C TYR A 144 2.30 7.72 -1.26
N ALA A 145 3.62 7.62 -1.09
CA ALA A 145 4.26 7.57 0.22
C ALA A 145 5.67 8.16 0.14
N PHE A 146 6.15 8.68 1.27
CA PHE A 146 7.58 8.93 1.49
C PHE A 146 8.19 7.67 2.09
N VAL A 147 9.20 7.08 1.46
CA VAL A 147 9.72 5.75 1.82
C VAL A 147 11.18 5.83 2.26
N CYS A 148 11.49 5.28 3.44
CA CYS A 148 12.80 5.45 4.06
C CYS A 148 13.84 4.40 3.70
N GLU A 149 13.54 3.11 3.87
CA GLU A 149 14.52 2.02 3.72
C GLU A 149 14.30 1.19 2.45
N GLY A 150 13.80 1.84 1.40
CA GLY A 150 13.20 1.15 0.26
C GLY A 150 11.86 0.54 0.68
N LEU A 151 10.92 0.39 -0.26
CA LEU A 151 9.77 -0.45 0.04
C LEU A 151 10.35 -1.84 0.31
N PRO A 152 9.95 -2.54 1.40
CA PRO A 152 10.37 -3.92 1.60
C PRO A 152 10.00 -4.66 0.32
N ASP A 153 11.01 -5.00 -0.50
CA ASP A 153 10.87 -5.39 -1.90
C ASP A 153 9.65 -6.26 -2.03
N GLY A 154 8.58 -5.65 -2.56
CA GLY A 154 7.20 -5.97 -2.23
C GLY A 154 7.08 -7.44 -1.96
N VAL A 155 6.81 -7.84 -0.70
CA VAL A 155 6.54 -9.25 -0.37
C VAL A 155 5.59 -9.71 -1.46
N PRO A 156 6.04 -10.56 -2.40
CA PRO A 156 5.28 -10.71 -3.63
C PRO A 156 4.02 -11.42 -3.20
N TRP A 157 2.90 -10.71 -3.08
CA TRP A 157 1.64 -11.29 -2.62
C TRP A 157 1.14 -12.35 -3.62
N GLY A 158 1.73 -12.43 -4.82
CA GLY A 158 1.63 -13.61 -5.68
C GLY A 158 2.08 -14.92 -5.00
N LYS A 159 3.00 -14.88 -4.04
CA LYS A 159 3.38 -16.03 -3.21
C LYS A 159 2.48 -16.23 -2.00
N ILE A 160 1.91 -15.18 -1.42
CA ILE A 160 0.95 -15.33 -0.31
C ILE A 160 -0.42 -15.80 -0.83
N ALA A 161 -0.83 -15.40 -2.04
CA ALA A 161 -1.97 -15.98 -2.75
C ALA A 161 -1.75 -17.47 -3.08
N ALA A 162 -0.50 -17.89 -3.34
CA ALA A 162 -0.19 -19.32 -3.47
C ALA A 162 -0.32 -20.04 -2.12
N ILE A 163 0.10 -19.44 -0.99
CA ILE A 163 -0.04 -20.05 0.34
C ILE A 163 -1.51 -20.10 0.78
N VAL A 164 -2.28 -19.04 0.58
CA VAL A 164 -3.73 -19.00 0.87
C VAL A 164 -4.50 -19.91 -0.10
N GLY A 165 -4.05 -20.03 -1.36
CA GLY A 165 -4.59 -20.99 -2.32
C GLY A 165 -4.34 -22.45 -1.94
N VAL A 166 -3.18 -22.76 -1.34
CA VAL A 166 -2.87 -24.11 -0.86
C VAL A 166 -3.68 -24.45 0.41
N VAL A 167 -3.84 -23.51 1.34
CA VAL A 167 -4.66 -23.73 2.55
C VAL A 167 -6.15 -23.78 2.20
N GLY A 168 -6.62 -22.93 1.28
CA GLY A 168 -7.99 -22.95 0.78
C GLY A 168 -8.30 -24.19 -0.06
N GLY A 169 -7.37 -24.65 -0.90
CA GLY A 169 -7.53 -25.86 -1.71
C GLY A 169 -7.60 -27.15 -0.88
N LEU A 170 -6.79 -27.26 0.17
CA LEU A 170 -6.86 -28.37 1.13
C LEU A 170 -8.18 -28.39 1.91
N ALA A 171 -8.74 -27.23 2.25
CA ALA A 171 -10.05 -27.14 2.89
C ALA A 171 -11.18 -27.61 1.96
N VAL A 172 -11.15 -27.27 0.67
CA VAL A 172 -12.19 -27.68 -0.29
C VAL A 172 -12.14 -29.19 -0.58
N VAL A 173 -10.95 -29.78 -0.72
CA VAL A 173 -10.81 -31.25 -0.90
C VAL A 173 -11.20 -31.98 0.39
N GLY A 174 -10.81 -31.47 1.56
CA GLY A 174 -11.23 -32.01 2.85
C GLY A 174 -12.76 -31.97 3.04
N LEU A 175 -13.40 -30.86 2.69
CA LEU A 175 -14.85 -30.69 2.81
C LEU A 175 -15.62 -31.58 1.82
N GLY A 176 -15.09 -31.78 0.61
CA GLY A 176 -15.66 -32.70 -0.38
C GLY A 176 -15.63 -34.16 0.06
N LEU A 177 -14.55 -34.59 0.71
CA LEU A 177 -14.42 -35.96 1.23
C LEU A 177 -15.29 -36.19 2.47
N LEU A 178 -15.43 -35.17 3.32
CA LEU A 178 -16.33 -35.20 4.49
C LEU A 178 -17.81 -35.26 4.06
N THR A 179 -18.20 -34.50 3.04
CA THR A 179 -19.57 -34.51 2.49
C THR A 179 -19.89 -35.82 1.76
N GLY A 180 -18.93 -36.44 1.08
CA GLY A 180 -19.10 -37.78 0.48
C GLY A 180 -19.31 -38.89 1.51
N LEU A 181 -18.56 -38.89 2.62
CA LEU A 181 -18.74 -39.83 3.74
C LEU A 181 -20.09 -39.63 4.46
N PHE A 182 -20.58 -38.39 4.48
CA PHE A 182 -21.87 -38.01 5.06
C PHE A 182 -23.07 -38.67 4.38
N PHE A 183 -23.04 -38.72 3.04
CA PHE A 183 -24.15 -39.25 2.25
C PHE A 183 -24.23 -40.78 2.26
N CYS A 184 -23.14 -41.49 2.57
CA CYS A 184 -23.12 -42.95 2.57
C CYS A 184 -23.33 -43.59 3.96
N GLY A 185 -23.20 -42.86 5.08
CA GLY A 185 -23.07 -43.52 6.41
C GLY A 185 -24.02 -43.10 7.53
N GLY A 186 -24.66 -41.93 7.51
CA GLY A 186 -25.45 -41.50 8.68
C GLY A 186 -25.67 -39.99 8.82
N GLY A 187 -26.09 -39.33 7.74
CA GLY A 187 -26.23 -37.86 7.68
C GLY A 187 -27.14 -37.22 8.75
N LEU A 188 -28.04 -37.98 9.39
CA LEU A 188 -28.93 -37.44 10.42
C LEU A 188 -28.22 -37.02 11.72
N VAL A 189 -27.21 -37.78 12.17
CA VAL A 189 -26.52 -37.47 13.44
C VAL A 189 -25.68 -36.20 13.32
N PHE A 190 -25.16 -35.93 12.13
CA PHE A 190 -24.18 -34.89 11.91
C PHE A 190 -24.84 -33.55 11.55
N ILE A 191 -26.05 -33.55 10.96
CA ILE A 191 -26.90 -32.35 10.90
C ILE A 191 -27.21 -31.84 12.32
N SER A 192 -27.50 -32.73 13.26
CA SER A 192 -27.71 -32.36 14.67
C SER A 192 -26.46 -31.76 15.31
N LEU A 193 -25.27 -32.30 15.02
CA LEU A 193 -24.00 -31.77 15.55
C LEU A 193 -23.65 -30.39 14.98
N LEU A 194 -23.85 -30.18 13.67
CA LEU A 194 -23.63 -28.88 13.02
C LEU A 194 -24.61 -27.82 13.54
N GLY A 195 -25.87 -28.19 13.79
CA GLY A 195 -26.85 -27.32 14.42
C GLY A 195 -26.38 -26.84 15.80
N LEU A 196 -25.82 -27.73 16.62
CA LEU A 196 -25.28 -27.38 17.94
C LEU A 196 -24.05 -26.46 17.84
N CYS A 197 -23.13 -26.72 16.90
CA CYS A 197 -21.96 -25.88 16.70
C CYS A 197 -22.32 -24.47 16.20
N LEU A 198 -23.24 -24.36 15.23
CA LEU A 198 -23.68 -23.07 14.69
C LEU A 198 -24.46 -22.27 15.72
N TRP A 199 -25.26 -22.93 16.56
CA TRP A 199 -25.97 -22.29 17.65
C TRP A 199 -25.01 -21.75 18.72
N GLY A 200 -24.00 -22.53 19.10
CA GLY A 200 -22.94 -22.09 20.03
C GLY A 200 -22.15 -20.89 19.49
N PHE A 201 -21.80 -20.90 18.20
CA PHE A 201 -21.10 -19.78 17.56
C PHE A 201 -21.93 -18.49 17.57
N TRP A 202 -23.24 -18.57 17.29
CA TRP A 202 -24.14 -17.43 17.34
C TRP A 202 -24.25 -16.83 18.75
N ILE A 203 -24.31 -17.68 19.79
CA ILE A 203 -24.33 -17.21 21.19
C ILE A 203 -23.01 -16.52 21.54
N LEU A 204 -21.86 -17.10 21.15
CA LEU A 204 -20.55 -16.50 21.41
C LEU A 204 -20.43 -15.13 20.75
N MET A 205 -20.83 -15.00 19.48
CA MET A 205 -20.82 -13.72 18.77
C MET A 205 -21.77 -12.69 19.39
N GLY A 206 -22.92 -13.12 19.89
CA GLY A 206 -23.84 -12.26 20.65
C GLY A 206 -23.26 -11.76 21.97
N LEU A 207 -22.50 -12.60 22.67
CA LEU A 207 -21.78 -12.22 23.91
C LEU A 207 -20.62 -11.27 23.62
N VAL A 208 -19.82 -11.52 22.58
CA VAL A 208 -18.74 -10.62 22.15
C VAL A 208 -19.29 -9.24 21.79
N ARG A 209 -20.42 -9.18 21.10
CA ARG A 209 -21.07 -7.91 20.71
C ARG A 209 -21.61 -7.12 21.90
N LYS A 210 -21.96 -7.79 23.00
CA LYS A 210 -22.46 -7.14 24.23
C LYS A 210 -21.35 -6.85 25.24
N GLY A 211 -20.26 -7.62 25.24
CA GLY A 211 -19.14 -7.51 26.17
C GLY A 211 -18.07 -6.50 25.77
N LEU A 212 -17.91 -6.21 24.47
CA LEU A 212 -17.03 -5.15 23.98
C LEU A 212 -17.80 -3.82 23.88
N GLY A 213 -18.36 -3.38 25.00
CA GLY A 213 -18.65 -1.97 25.20
C GLY A 213 -17.34 -1.22 25.39
N PHE A 214 -16.58 -1.03 24.31
CA PHE A 214 -15.50 -0.05 24.28
C PHE A 214 -16.17 1.31 24.48
N GLY A 215 -16.06 1.84 25.70
CA GLY A 215 -16.41 3.20 26.03
C GLY A 215 -15.58 4.13 25.17
N THR A 216 -16.19 4.63 24.09
CA THR A 216 -15.72 5.82 23.41
C THR A 216 -16.09 6.99 24.31
N GLU A 217 -15.24 7.28 25.30
CA GLU A 217 -15.21 8.59 25.94
C GLU A 217 -14.89 9.61 24.84
N SER A 218 -15.94 10.27 24.39
CA SER A 218 -15.91 11.45 23.54
C SER A 218 -15.23 12.58 24.30
N LEU A 219 -13.90 12.70 24.15
CA LEU A 219 -13.17 13.91 24.53
C LEU A 219 -13.63 15.04 23.61
N GLY A 220 -14.46 15.91 24.16
CA GLY A 220 -14.91 17.14 23.54
C GLY A 220 -13.72 18.05 23.25
N SER A 221 -13.54 18.37 21.97
CA SER A 221 -12.70 19.49 21.54
C SER A 221 -13.62 20.69 21.35
N ASN A 222 -13.80 21.44 22.43
CA ASN A 222 -14.37 22.78 22.40
C ASN A 222 -13.30 23.71 21.81
N GLY A 223 -13.53 24.17 20.58
CA GLY A 223 -12.59 25.03 19.85
C GLY A 223 -13.34 25.90 18.86
N THR A 224 -14.18 26.79 19.39
CA THR A 224 -14.68 27.97 18.68
C THR A 224 -13.49 28.84 18.30
N VAL A 225 -13.09 28.81 17.04
CA VAL A 225 -12.19 29.81 16.45
C VAL A 225 -13.09 30.89 15.86
N ASP A 226 -13.04 32.07 16.48
CA ASP A 226 -13.69 33.28 16.01
C ASP A 226 -13.13 33.67 14.64
N GLU A 227 -14.04 33.76 13.67
CA GLU A 227 -13.80 34.21 12.31
C GLU A 227 -13.82 35.75 12.30
N ALA A 228 -12.63 36.36 12.34
CA ALA A 228 -12.46 37.80 12.14
C ALA A 228 -12.52 38.10 10.63
N GLN A 229 -13.70 38.52 10.18
CA GLN A 229 -13.97 39.08 8.86
C GLN A 229 -13.35 40.49 8.78
N GLU A 230 -12.20 40.62 8.12
CA GLU A 230 -11.58 41.92 7.80
C GLU A 230 -12.04 42.37 6.40
N GLU A 231 -13.05 43.23 6.38
CA GLU A 231 -13.59 43.89 5.19
C GLU A 231 -12.68 45.07 4.81
N GLY A 232 -11.82 44.88 3.82
CA GLY A 232 -10.97 45.93 3.25
C GLY A 232 -11.60 46.58 2.03
N GLU A 233 -12.40 47.64 2.23
CA GLU A 233 -12.86 48.55 1.17
C GLU A 233 -11.66 49.34 0.58
N GLY A 234 -11.21 48.92 -0.60
CA GLY A 234 -10.26 49.66 -1.42
C GLY A 234 -10.92 50.83 -2.16
N LYS A 235 -10.72 52.04 -1.64
CA LYS A 235 -11.10 53.31 -2.26
C LYS A 235 -10.52 53.48 -3.68
N LYS A 236 -11.41 53.83 -4.59
CA LYS A 236 -11.16 54.37 -5.94
C LYS A 236 -10.73 55.84 -5.82
N SER A 237 -9.54 56.18 -6.30
CA SER A 237 -9.10 57.56 -6.52
C SER A 237 -8.89 57.80 -8.02
N ILE A 238 -9.73 58.70 -8.53
CA ILE A 238 -9.55 59.74 -9.57
C ILE A 238 -8.65 59.39 -10.75
#